data_AF-A0A382RYF6-F1
#
_entry.id   AF-A0A382RYF6-F1
#
_cell.length_a   1.000
_cell.length_b   1.000
_cell.length_c   1.000
_cell.angle_alpha   90.00
_cell.angle_beta   90.00
_cell.angle_gamma   90.00
#
_symmetry.space_group_name_H-M   'P 1'
#
loop_
_entity.id
_entity.type
_entity.pdbx_description
1 polymer ?
#
loop_
_entity_poly.entity_id
_entity_poly.type
_entity_poly.pdbx_seq_one_letter_code
_entity_poly.pdbx_strand_id
1 'polypeptide(L)'
;MRKIQSFVKRSGRLSKAQVIGLYELWPNYGVSLTDNQLNFGELFLNSHDVTLEVGFGNGDSLLEMSIQQPKQNFLGIEVYEAGVGRLINEANKHQLSNLKIIKEDAVEVLQNHIPDDSLSKFQLFFPDPWHKKRHH
;
A
#
# COMPACT_ATOMS: atom_id res chain seq x y z
N MET A 1 5.65 1.67 27.15
CA MET A 1 5.84 0.41 26.39
C MET A 1 6.24 0.79 24.97
N ARG A 2 7.32 0.23 24.40
CA ARG A 2 7.78 0.59 23.05
C ARG A 2 6.89 -0.11 22.01
N LYS A 3 6.24 0.64 21.12
CA LYS A 3 5.38 0.11 20.05
C LYS A 3 6.23 -0.81 19.14
N ILE A 4 5.75 -2.01 18.87
CA ILE A 4 6.39 -2.94 17.92
C ILE A 4 6.16 -2.36 16.52
N GLN A 5 7.24 -2.13 15.76
CA GLN A 5 7.16 -1.72 14.36
C GLN A 5 7.22 -2.97 13.48
N SER A 6 6.41 -3.02 12.42
CA SER A 6 6.36 -4.19 11.54
C SER A 6 7.51 -4.23 10.51
N PHE A 7 8.45 -3.26 10.55
CA PHE A 7 9.46 -3.06 9.51
C PHE A 7 10.78 -2.49 10.02
N VAL A 8 11.80 -2.55 9.16
CA VAL A 8 13.11 -1.90 9.35
C VAL A 8 13.32 -0.85 8.25
N LYS A 9 13.63 0.40 8.61
CA LYS A 9 13.90 1.47 7.63
C LYS A 9 15.22 1.23 6.88
N ARG A 10 15.16 1.16 5.56
CA ARG A 10 16.33 1.28 4.67
C ARG A 10 16.09 2.45 3.72
N SER A 11 16.65 3.63 4.00
CA SER A 11 16.54 4.78 3.10
C SER A 11 17.76 4.86 2.18
N GLY A 12 17.50 4.87 0.87
CA GLY A 12 18.46 5.22 -0.18
C GLY A 12 18.00 6.46 -0.95
N ARG A 13 18.83 6.97 -1.86
CA ARG A 13 18.47 8.14 -2.68
C ARG A 13 17.32 7.80 -3.64
N LEU A 14 16.25 8.60 -3.62
CA LEU A 14 15.14 8.47 -4.57
C LEU A 14 15.55 8.94 -5.98
N SER A 15 15.11 8.22 -7.00
CA SER A 15 15.16 8.68 -8.38
C SER A 15 14.11 9.77 -8.64
N LYS A 16 14.27 10.55 -9.73
CA LYS A 16 13.31 11.59 -10.11
C LYS A 16 11.88 11.04 -10.28
N ALA A 17 11.74 9.87 -10.91
CA ALA A 17 10.43 9.24 -11.10
C ALA A 17 9.77 8.85 -9.76
N GLN A 18 10.56 8.34 -8.81
CA GLN A 18 10.06 8.01 -7.48
C GLN A 18 9.64 9.25 -6.69
N VAL A 19 10.38 10.35 -6.79
CA VAL A 19 10.01 11.65 -6.17
C VAL A 19 8.68 12.16 -6.74
N ILE A 20 8.51 12.13 -8.07
CA ILE A 20 7.25 12.52 -8.71
C ILE A 20 6.09 11.66 -8.21
N GLY A 21 6.28 10.33 -8.20
CA GLY A 21 5.26 9.40 -7.68
C GLY A 21 4.89 9.70 -6.23
N LEU A 22 5.89 9.87 -5.37
CA LEU A 22 5.70 10.01 -3.94
C LEU A 22 5.09 11.35 -3.51
N TYR A 23 5.36 12.44 -4.23
CA TYR A 23 4.96 13.78 -3.80
C TYR A 23 3.99 14.48 -4.75
N GLU A 24 4.22 14.40 -6.06
CA GLU A 24 3.40 15.12 -7.05
C GLU A 24 2.13 14.34 -7.39
N LEU A 25 2.23 13.01 -7.51
CA LEU A 25 1.12 12.13 -7.87
C LEU A 25 0.38 11.56 -6.65
N TRP A 26 0.89 11.80 -5.43
CA TRP A 26 0.27 11.34 -4.19
C TRP A 26 -1.22 11.68 -4.09
N PRO A 27 -1.71 12.88 -4.46
CA PRO A 27 -3.14 13.20 -4.36
C PRO A 27 -4.08 12.26 -5.12
N ASN A 28 -3.58 11.56 -6.14
CA ASN A 28 -4.39 10.66 -6.98
C ASN A 28 -4.40 9.21 -6.45
N TYR A 29 -3.32 8.77 -5.81
CA TYR A 29 -3.09 7.36 -5.45
C TYR A 29 -2.93 7.14 -3.95
N GLY A 30 -2.33 8.11 -3.26
CA GLY A 30 -2.05 8.06 -1.84
C GLY A 30 -3.29 8.26 -0.98
N VAL A 31 -3.30 7.59 0.16
CA VAL A 31 -4.34 7.71 1.19
C VAL A 31 -3.69 8.26 2.45
N SER A 32 -4.04 9.49 2.78
CA SER A 32 -3.69 10.10 4.06
C SER A 32 -4.71 9.67 5.11
N LEU A 33 -4.26 8.90 6.11
CA LEU A 33 -5.13 8.38 7.15
C LEU A 33 -5.57 9.50 8.09
N THR A 34 -6.80 9.38 8.59
CA THR A 34 -7.36 10.18 9.69
C THR A 34 -7.69 9.23 10.84
N ASP A 35 -8.12 9.73 12.00
CA ASP A 35 -8.44 8.89 13.17
C ASP A 35 -9.60 7.90 12.96
N ASN A 36 -10.28 7.94 11.80
CA ASN A 36 -11.40 7.10 11.46
C ASN A 36 -11.01 5.91 10.57
N GLN A 37 -11.90 4.91 10.53
CA GLN A 37 -11.86 3.84 9.54
C GLN A 37 -12.08 4.36 8.12
N LEU A 38 -11.47 3.69 7.14
CA LEU A 38 -11.61 4.02 5.72
C LEU A 38 -13.00 3.65 5.21
N ASN A 39 -13.58 4.52 4.39
CA ASN A 39 -14.74 4.21 3.57
C ASN A 39 -14.27 3.84 2.15
N PHE A 40 -14.28 2.55 1.81
CA PHE A 40 -13.83 2.08 0.50
C PHE A 40 -14.70 2.58 -0.66
N GLY A 41 -16.00 2.80 -0.42
CA GLY A 41 -16.91 3.36 -1.43
C GLY A 41 -16.54 4.79 -1.81
N GLU A 42 -16.17 5.61 -0.82
CA GLU A 42 -15.67 6.98 -1.05
C GLU A 42 -14.26 6.97 -1.64
N LEU A 43 -13.41 6.04 -1.19
CA LEU A 43 -12.02 5.96 -1.62
C LEU A 43 -11.86 5.58 -3.09
N PHE A 44 -12.65 4.61 -3.57
CA PHE A 44 -12.58 4.09 -4.94
C PHE A 44 -13.71 4.61 -5.86
N LEU A 45 -14.68 5.34 -5.30
CA LEU A 45 -15.86 5.86 -6.03
C LEU A 45 -16.68 4.77 -6.73
N ASN A 46 -16.67 3.56 -6.16
CA ASN A 46 -17.40 2.40 -6.64
C ASN A 46 -17.58 1.39 -5.50
N SER A 47 -18.30 0.29 -5.75
CA SER A 47 -18.57 -0.78 -4.77
C SER A 47 -17.92 -2.12 -5.14
N HIS A 48 -16.84 -2.11 -5.92
CA HIS A 48 -16.09 -3.33 -6.19
C HIS A 48 -15.37 -3.81 -4.94
N ASP A 49 -15.16 -5.12 -4.89
CA ASP A 49 -14.39 -5.77 -3.83
C ASP A 49 -13.00 -5.16 -3.69
N VAL A 50 -12.45 -5.20 -2.48
CA VAL A 50 -11.10 -4.70 -2.17
C VAL A 50 -10.16 -5.86 -1.84
N THR A 51 -9.01 -5.88 -2.51
CA THR A 51 -7.86 -6.74 -2.20
C THR A 51 -6.79 -5.89 -1.53
N LEU A 52 -6.31 -6.31 -0.37
CA LEU A 52 -5.22 -5.65 0.36
C LEU A 52 -3.90 -6.42 0.18
N GLU A 53 -2.82 -5.73 -0.19
CA GLU A 53 -1.46 -6.25 -0.17
C GLU A 53 -0.60 -5.47 0.86
N VAL A 54 -0.03 -6.20 1.83
CA VAL A 54 0.87 -5.64 2.85
C VAL A 54 2.32 -5.91 2.47
N GLY A 55 3.15 -4.87 2.47
CA GLY A 55 4.57 -4.95 2.17
C GLY A 55 4.82 -5.23 0.69
N PHE A 56 4.15 -4.50 -0.20
CA PHE A 56 4.23 -4.74 -1.65
C PHE A 56 5.63 -4.48 -2.26
N GLY A 57 6.58 -3.92 -1.50
CA GLY A 57 7.94 -3.68 -1.94
C GLY A 57 8.00 -2.76 -3.15
N ASN A 58 8.46 -3.26 -4.30
CA ASN A 58 8.50 -2.50 -5.56
C ASN A 58 7.14 -2.38 -6.27
N GLY A 59 6.14 -3.15 -5.84
CA GLY A 59 4.76 -3.07 -6.33
C GLY A 59 4.49 -3.80 -7.64
N ASP A 60 5.41 -4.58 -8.19
CA ASP A 60 5.23 -5.22 -9.51
C ASP A 60 4.03 -6.18 -9.52
N SER A 61 3.82 -6.96 -8.45
CA SER A 61 2.65 -7.82 -8.26
C SER A 61 1.35 -7.02 -8.22
N LEU A 62 1.30 -6.01 -7.34
CA LEU A 62 0.14 -5.15 -7.13
C LEU A 62 -0.27 -4.40 -8.41
N LEU A 63 0.73 -3.89 -9.15
CA LEU A 63 0.53 -3.20 -10.42
C LEU A 63 -0.11 -4.12 -11.46
N GLU A 64 0.47 -5.30 -11.68
CA GLU A 64 -0.03 -6.26 -12.67
C GLU A 64 -1.47 -6.69 -12.35
N MET A 65 -1.76 -7.01 -11.08
CA MET A 65 -3.12 -7.36 -10.67
C MET A 65 -4.11 -6.21 -10.92
N SER A 66 -3.71 -4.97 -10.62
CA SER A 66 -4.55 -3.79 -10.82
C SER A 66 -4.86 -3.54 -12.30
N ILE A 67 -3.88 -3.76 -13.19
CA ILE A 67 -4.05 -3.67 -14.65
C ILE A 67 -4.99 -4.76 -15.16
N GLN A 68 -4.79 -6.01 -14.75
CA GLN A 68 -5.52 -7.16 -15.27
C GLN A 68 -6.96 -7.27 -14.74
N GLN A 69 -7.26 -6.63 -13.61
CA GLN A 69 -8.55 -6.73 -12.93
C GLN A 69 -9.18 -5.35 -12.68
N PRO A 70 -9.63 -4.64 -13.73
CA PRO A 70 -10.18 -3.27 -13.60
C PRO A 70 -11.50 -3.21 -12.82
N LYS A 71 -12.16 -4.35 -12.56
CA LYS A 71 -13.39 -4.47 -11.75
C LYS A 71 -13.12 -4.90 -10.31
N GLN A 72 -11.86 -4.87 -9.87
CA GLN A 72 -11.42 -5.13 -8.51
C GLN A 72 -10.65 -3.90 -8.03
N ASN A 73 -10.86 -3.50 -6.77
CA ASN A 73 -10.08 -2.46 -6.12
C ASN A 73 -8.89 -3.06 -5.38
N PHE A 74 -7.78 -2.35 -5.38
CA PHE A 74 -6.52 -2.76 -4.78
C PHE A 74 -6.03 -1.68 -3.81
N LEU A 75 -5.72 -2.10 -2.59
CA LEU A 75 -5.10 -1.28 -1.57
C LEU A 75 -3.72 -1.85 -1.26
N GLY A 76 -2.68 -1.01 -1.34
CA GLY A 76 -1.31 -1.38 -0.98
C GLY A 76 -0.86 -0.67 0.28
N ILE A 77 -0.20 -1.39 1.19
CA ILE A 77 0.49 -0.80 2.35
C ILE A 77 1.99 -1.03 2.22
N GLU A 78 2.78 0.05 2.20
CA GLU A 78 4.25 -0.03 2.15
C GLU A 78 4.89 1.21 2.77
N VAL A 79 5.93 1.00 3.56
CA VAL A 79 6.69 2.03 4.27
C VAL A 79 7.95 2.46 3.51
N TYR A 80 8.42 1.64 2.57
CA TYR A 80 9.56 1.92 1.71
C TYR A 80 9.20 2.91 0.61
N GLU A 81 9.60 4.16 0.82
CA GLU A 81 9.27 5.31 -0.05
C GLU A 81 9.66 5.12 -1.52
N ALA A 82 10.77 4.43 -1.80
CA ALA A 82 11.22 4.22 -3.17
C ALA A 82 10.32 3.22 -3.92
N GLY A 83 9.76 2.24 -3.21
CA GLY A 83 8.76 1.30 -3.72
C GLY A 83 7.42 2.00 -3.98
N VAL A 84 6.96 2.78 -2.99
CA VAL A 84 5.74 3.61 -3.10
C VAL A 84 5.81 4.55 -4.30
N GLY A 85 6.88 5.35 -4.41
CA GLY A 85 7.05 6.30 -5.50
C GLY A 85 7.16 5.62 -6.87
N ARG A 86 7.79 4.44 -6.94
CA ARG A 86 7.83 3.63 -8.17
C ARG A 86 6.43 3.18 -8.58
N LEU A 87 5.70 2.55 -7.67
CA LEU A 87 4.38 2.00 -7.96
C LEU A 87 3.40 3.10 -8.40
N ILE A 88 3.36 4.23 -7.70
CA ILE A 88 2.50 5.36 -8.08
C ILE A 88 2.85 5.86 -9.48
N ASN A 89 4.14 5.98 -9.79
CA ASN A 89 4.57 6.44 -11.11
C ASN A 89 4.11 5.50 -12.24
N GLU A 90 4.25 4.18 -12.04
CA GLU A 90 3.77 3.19 -13.02
C GLU A 90 2.24 3.16 -13.12
N ALA A 91 1.53 3.18 -11.98
CA ALA A 91 0.07 3.24 -11.95
C ALA A 91 -0.46 4.44 -12.73
N ASN A 92 0.21 5.58 -12.64
CA ASN A 92 -0.12 6.79 -13.41
C ASN A 92 0.09 6.64 -14.92
N LYS A 93 1.14 5.96 -15.36
CA LYS A 93 1.33 5.66 -16.80
C LYS A 93 0.21 4.78 -17.34
N HIS A 94 -0.26 3.85 -16.52
CA HIS A 94 -1.37 2.94 -16.85
C HIS A 94 -2.76 3.55 -16.57
N GLN A 95 -2.83 4.78 -16.03
CA GLN A 95 -4.08 5.48 -15.69
C GLN A 95 -5.01 4.66 -14.78
N LEU A 96 -4.43 3.95 -13.81
CA LEU A 96 -5.19 3.10 -12.91
C LEU A 96 -6.05 3.95 -11.97
N SER A 97 -7.35 3.66 -11.93
CA SER A 97 -8.29 4.27 -10.98
C SER A 97 -8.63 3.34 -9.80
N ASN A 98 -8.29 2.05 -9.92
CA ASN A 98 -8.62 0.99 -8.97
C ASN A 98 -7.48 0.65 -8.00
N LEU A 99 -6.44 1.49 -7.90
CA LEU A 99 -5.29 1.28 -7.01
C LEU A 99 -5.10 2.46 -6.06
N LYS A 100 -5.02 2.16 -4.76
CA LYS A 100 -4.74 3.14 -3.69
C LYS A 100 -3.62 2.65 -2.79
N ILE A 101 -2.86 3.58 -2.22
CA ILE A 101 -1.63 3.29 -1.47
C ILE A 101 -1.62 4.02 -0.13
N ILE A 102 -1.29 3.29 0.93
CA ILE A 102 -1.05 3.81 2.27
C ILE A 102 0.45 3.65 2.58
N LYS A 103 1.07 4.73 3.07
CA LYS A 103 2.50 4.75 3.43
C LYS A 103 2.68 4.84 4.95
N GLU A 104 2.20 3.82 5.66
CA GLU A 104 2.26 3.72 7.12
C GLU A 104 2.52 2.28 7.59
N ASP A 105 2.75 2.10 8.89
CA ASP A 105 2.92 0.77 9.49
C ASP A 105 1.66 -0.08 9.32
N ALA A 106 1.81 -1.28 8.74
CA ALA A 106 0.67 -2.11 8.37
C ALA A 106 -0.16 -2.58 9.56
N VAL A 107 0.44 -2.78 10.74
CA VAL A 107 -0.29 -3.19 11.94
C VAL A 107 -1.19 -2.03 12.39
N GLU A 108 -0.69 -0.80 12.36
CA GLU A 108 -1.47 0.38 12.69
C GLU A 108 -2.63 0.61 11.72
N VAL A 109 -2.39 0.44 10.43
CA VAL A 109 -3.42 0.54 9.39
C VAL A 109 -4.52 -0.49 9.62
N LEU A 110 -4.14 -1.76 9.79
CA LEU A 110 -5.09 -2.85 9.99
C LEU A 110 -5.91 -2.69 11.27
N GLN A 111 -5.30 -2.24 12.37
CA GLN A 111 -5.97 -2.14 13.67
C GLN A 111 -6.97 -0.99 13.74
N ASN A 112 -6.67 0.15 13.09
CA ASN A 112 -7.41 1.39 13.33
C ASN A 112 -8.17 1.89 12.10
N HIS A 113 -7.76 1.48 10.89
CA HIS A 113 -8.24 2.12 9.65
C HIS A 113 -8.93 1.16 8.68
N ILE A 114 -8.71 -0.14 8.77
CA ILE A 114 -9.44 -1.12 7.96
C ILE A 114 -10.71 -1.54 8.70
N PRO A 115 -11.91 -1.36 8.10
CA PRO A 115 -13.14 -1.86 8.72
C PRO A 115 -13.18 -3.39 8.76
N ASP A 116 -13.83 -3.95 9.77
CA ASP A 116 -14.07 -5.40 9.85
C ASP A 116 -14.87 -5.90 8.64
N ASP A 117 -14.62 -7.15 8.23
CA ASP A 117 -15.32 -7.83 7.12
C ASP A 117 -15.36 -7.07 5.77
N SER A 118 -14.45 -6.11 5.57
CA SER A 118 -14.45 -5.22 4.40
C SER A 118 -13.54 -5.66 3.24
N LEU A 119 -12.66 -6.63 3.48
CA LEU A 119 -11.69 -7.12 2.50
C LEU A 119 -12.11 -8.45 1.91
N SER A 120 -12.09 -8.55 0.58
CA SER A 120 -12.31 -9.80 -0.14
C SER A 120 -11.09 -10.71 -0.15
N LYS A 121 -9.89 -10.12 -0.03
CA LYS A 121 -8.61 -10.83 -0.09
C LYS A 121 -7.52 -10.06 0.65
N PHE A 122 -6.67 -10.81 1.32
CA PHE A 122 -5.46 -10.32 1.98
C PHE A 122 -4.23 -11.03 1.39
N GLN A 123 -3.20 -10.25 1.05
CA GLN A 123 -1.96 -10.74 0.47
C GLN A 123 -0.76 -10.28 1.29
N LEU A 124 0.13 -11.23 1.57
CA LEU A 124 1.40 -11.01 2.24
C LEU A 124 2.46 -11.87 1.56
N PHE A 125 3.23 -11.26 0.66
CA PHE A 125 4.24 -11.96 -0.13
C PHE A 125 5.63 -11.67 0.40
N PHE A 126 6.38 -12.75 0.67
CA PHE A 126 7.78 -12.69 1.12
C PHE A 126 8.04 -11.74 2.30
N PRO A 127 7.26 -11.82 3.41
CA PRO A 127 7.53 -11.01 4.59
C PRO A 127 8.93 -11.33 5.14
N ASP A 128 9.51 -10.40 5.91
CA ASP A 128 10.84 -10.61 6.51
C ASP A 128 10.87 -11.97 7.23
N PRO A 129 11.77 -12.89 6.84
CA PRO A 129 11.82 -14.23 7.41
C PRO A 129 12.40 -14.26 8.83
N TRP A 130 12.85 -13.12 9.37
CA TRP A 130 13.32 -12.94 10.75
C TRP A 130 14.35 -13.98 11.24
N HIS A 131 15.28 -14.43 10.39
CA HIS A 131 16.20 -15.57 10.67
C HIS A 131 17.06 -15.54 11.94
N LYS A 132 17.13 -14.44 12.72
CA LYS A 132 18.00 -14.35 13.92
C LYS A 132 17.25 -14.87 15.15
N LYS A 133 17.93 -15.68 15.99
CA LYS A 133 17.38 -16.22 17.26
C LYS A 133 16.77 -15.18 18.21
N ARG A 134 17.16 -13.91 18.14
CA ARG A 134 16.61 -12.80 18.95
C ARG A 134 15.27 -12.25 18.44
N HIS A 135 14.73 -12.82 17.36
CA HIS A 135 13.44 -12.47 16.79
C HIS A 135 12.33 -13.49 17.14
N HIS A 136 12.63 -14.47 18.01
CA HIS A 136 11.69 -15.41 18.63
C HIS A 136 11.61 -15.15 20.14
#